data_AF-A0AAD2TSR5-F1
#
_entry.id   AF-A0AAD2TSR5-F1
#
_cell.length_a   1.000
_cell.length_b   1.000
_cell.length_c   1.000
_cell.angle_alpha   90.00
_cell.angle_beta   90.00
_cell.angle_gamma   90.00
#
_symmetry.space_group_name_H-M   'P 1'
#
loop_
_entity.id
_entity.type
_entity.pdbx_description
1 polymer ?
#
loop_
_entity_poly.entity_id
_entity_poly.type
_entity_poly.pdbx_seq_one_letter_code
_entity_poly.pdbx_strand_id
1 'polypeptide(L)' 'KVARVKEVSGVSCGDEALKNILDTYGHLIGEERKLLSLASEAGDEATVALMSDYLKEQEKLVWMLVAYSTCDCKK' A
#
# COMPACT_ATOMS: atom_id res chain seq x y z
N LYS A 1 17.00 1.20 -14.01
CA LYS A 1 15.70 1.56 -13.36
C LYS A 1 15.82 1.16 -11.89
N VAL A 2 15.66 2.09 -10.94
CA VAL A 2 15.78 1.82 -9.49
C VAL A 2 14.38 1.89 -8.88
N ALA A 3 14.04 0.95 -7.99
CA ALA A 3 12.77 0.96 -7.27
C ALA A 3 12.67 2.20 -6.35
N ARG A 4 11.47 2.77 -6.20
CA ARG A 4 11.25 3.92 -5.29
C ARG A 4 11.18 3.51 -3.82
N VAL A 5 10.73 2.29 -3.56
CA VAL A 5 10.71 1.71 -2.22
C VAL A 5 12.13 1.25 -1.88
N LYS A 6 12.66 1.72 -0.76
CA LYS A 6 13.98 1.31 -0.27
C LYS A 6 13.84 0.10 0.63
N GLU A 7 14.78 -0.83 0.52
CA GLU A 7 14.88 -1.95 1.45
C GLU A 7 15.31 -1.45 2.83
N VAL A 8 14.71 -2.01 3.88
CA VAL A 8 15.04 -1.71 5.27
C VAL A 8 15.40 -3.01 5.96
N SER A 9 16.53 -3.03 6.66
CA SER A 9 17.04 -4.20 7.39
C SER A 9 17.24 -3.89 8.87
N GLY A 10 17.07 -4.89 9.74
CA GLY A 10 17.40 -4.74 11.17
C GLY A 10 16.31 -4.09 12.03
N VAL A 11 15.06 -4.05 11.56
CA VAL A 11 13.92 -3.55 12.35
C VAL A 11 13.47 -4.62 13.34
N SER A 12 13.58 -4.32 14.63
CA SER A 12 13.11 -5.21 15.71
C SER A 12 11.87 -4.66 16.44
N CYS A 13 11.50 -3.40 16.19
CA CYS A 13 10.33 -2.76 16.79
C CYS A 13 9.09 -2.96 15.91
N GLY A 14 8.02 -3.49 16.49
CA GLY A 14 6.75 -3.73 15.78
C GLY A 14 6.13 -2.46 15.20
N ASP A 15 6.17 -1.35 15.95
CA ASP A 15 5.61 -0.07 15.50
C ASP A 15 6.40 0.53 14.32
N GLU A 16 7.73 0.40 14.37
CA GLU A 16 8.60 0.82 13.28
C GLU A 16 8.41 -0.05 12.03
N ALA A 17 8.23 -1.36 12.21
CA ALA A 17 7.91 -2.27 11.10
C ALA A 17 6.56 -1.92 10.47
N LEU A 18 5.51 -1.70 11.27
CA LEU A 18 4.19 -1.27 10.82
C LEU A 18 4.25 0.05 10.05
N LYS A 19 5.02 1.03 10.54
CA LYS A 19 5.20 2.31 9.85
C LYS A 19 5.84 2.12 8.47
N ASN A 20 6.92 1.35 8.38
CA ASN A 20 7.59 1.07 7.11
C ASN A 20 6.66 0.35 6.10
N ILE A 21 5.84 -0.57 6.60
CA ILE A 21 4.84 -1.28 5.79
C ILE A 21 3.79 -0.30 5.27
N LEU A 22 3.20 0.53 6.14
CA LEU A 22 2.17 1.51 5.78
C LEU A 22 2.71 2.56 4.78
N ASP A 23 3.93 3.06 4.98
CA ASP A 23 4.58 3.99 4.07
C ASP A 23 4.79 3.35 2.68
N THR A 24 5.18 2.07 2.65
CA THR A 24 5.35 1.31 1.40
C THR A 24 4.02 1.11 0.67
N TYR A 25 2.97 0.68 1.38
CA TYR A 25 1.63 0.54 0.79
C TYR A 25 1.10 1.88 0.26
N GLY A 26 1.30 2.97 1.00
CA GLY A 26 0.92 4.32 0.54
C GLY A 26 1.59 4.70 -0.78
N HIS A 27 2.87 4.37 -0.95
CA HIS A 27 3.57 4.57 -2.21
C HIS A 27 3.03 3.70 -3.35
N LEU A 28 2.77 2.41 -3.09
CA LEU A 28 2.23 1.49 -4.10
C LEU A 28 0.83 1.92 -4.54
N ILE A 29 -0.11 2.13 -3.61
CA ILE A 29 -1.48 2.60 -3.88
C ILE A 29 -1.46 3.89 -4.71
N GLY A 30 -0.54 4.81 -4.40
CA GLY A 30 -0.39 6.06 -5.16
C GLY A 30 0.02 5.85 -6.62
N GLU A 31 0.87 4.88 -6.91
CA GLU A 31 1.27 4.51 -8.28
C GLU A 31 0.18 3.71 -8.99
N GLU A 32 -0.49 2.80 -8.28
CA GLU A 32 -1.60 1.99 -8.80
C GLU A 32 -2.79 2.85 -9.22
N ARG A 33 -3.13 3.91 -8.47
CA ARG A 33 -4.16 4.88 -8.87
C ARG A 33 -3.79 5.67 -10.13
N LYS A 34 -2.50 5.98 -10.34
CA LYS A 34 -2.04 6.60 -11.59
C LYS A 34 -2.17 5.63 -12.76
N LEU A 35 -1.81 4.37 -12.55
CA LEU A 35 -1.96 3.31 -13.54
C LEU A 35 -3.44 3.10 -13.90
N LEU A 36 -4.33 3.10 -12.92
CA LEU A 36 -5.77 2.99 -13.12
C LEU A 36 -6.33 4.12 -13.99
N SER A 37 -5.91 5.37 -13.75
CA SER A 37 -6.28 6.52 -14.59
C SER A 37 -5.81 6.32 -16.04
N LEU A 38 -4.55 5.90 -16.22
CA LEU A 38 -3.98 5.66 -17.53
C LEU A 38 -4.70 4.52 -18.29
N ALA A 39 -5.02 3.42 -17.60
CA ALA A 39 -5.75 2.30 -18.17
C ALA A 39 -7.18 2.71 -18.58
N SER A 40 -7.84 3.52 -17.75
CA SER A 40 -9.17 4.07 -18.05
C SER A 40 -9.14 4.98 -19.29
N GLU A 41 -8.14 5.88 -19.39
CA GLU A 41 -7.93 6.73 -20.57
C GLU A 41 -7.64 5.93 -21.84
N ALA A 42 -6.95 4.79 -21.71
CA ALA A 42 -6.64 3.88 -22.81
C ALA A 42 -7.80 2.94 -23.18
N GLY A 43 -8.89 2.91 -22.41
CA GLY A 43 -9.98 1.96 -22.60
C GLY A 43 -9.62 0.50 -22.28
N ASP A 44 -8.59 0.27 -21.46
CA ASP A 44 -8.20 -1.07 -21.01
C ASP A 44 -9.03 -1.49 -19.78
N GLU A 45 -10.25 -1.97 -20.06
CA GLU A 45 -11.20 -2.39 -19.03
C GLU A 45 -10.70 -3.54 -18.17
N ALA A 46 -9.88 -4.44 -18.73
CA ALA A 46 -9.34 -5.58 -18.00
C ALA A 46 -8.34 -5.14 -16.93
N THR A 47 -7.42 -4.23 -17.29
CA THR A 47 -6.49 -3.63 -16.32
C THR A 47 -7.24 -2.77 -15.29
N VAL A 48 -8.26 -2.02 -15.71
CA VAL A 48 -9.09 -1.23 -14.78
C VAL A 48 -9.78 -2.12 -13.74
N ALA A 49 -10.40 -3.21 -14.16
CA ALA A 49 -11.06 -4.15 -13.25
C ALA A 49 -10.06 -4.77 -12.27
N LEU A 50 -8.94 -5.28 -12.79
CA LEU A 50 -7.89 -5.91 -11.98
C LEU A 50 -7.33 -4.95 -10.92
N MET A 51 -6.98 -3.72 -11.33
CA MET A 51 -6.39 -2.74 -10.42
C MET A 51 -7.39 -2.22 -9.39
N SER A 52 -8.68 -2.12 -9.75
CA SER A 52 -9.73 -1.70 -8.83
C SER A 52 -9.96 -2.71 -7.70
N ASP A 53 -10.02 -4.00 -8.04
CA ASP A 53 -10.16 -5.07 -7.04
C ASP A 53 -8.91 -5.15 -6.15
N TYR A 54 -7.73 -5.02 -6.73
CA TYR A 54 -6.47 -5.05 -5.99
C TYR A 54 -6.35 -3.88 -5.00
N LEU A 55 -6.68 -2.66 -5.42
CA LEU A 55 -6.70 -1.47 -4.56
C LEU A 55 -7.65 -1.65 -3.37
N LYS A 56 -8.84 -2.23 -3.60
CA LYS A 56 -9.81 -2.50 -2.54
C LYS A 56 -9.27 -3.45 -1.48
N GLU A 57 -8.55 -4.50 -1.87
CA GLU A 57 -7.92 -5.44 -0.94
C GLU A 57 -6.79 -4.77 -0.15
N GLN A 58 -5.96 -3.96 -0.81
CA GLN A 58 -4.89 -3.21 -0.15
C GLN A 58 -5.43 -2.19 0.84
N GLU A 59 -6.47 -1.43 0.50
CA GLU A 59 -7.11 -0.46 1.40
C GLU A 59 -7.68 -1.14 2.64
N LYS A 60 -8.27 -2.33 2.47
CA LYS A 60 -8.74 -3.15 3.60
C LYS A 60 -7.57 -3.59 4.50
N LEU A 61 -6.46 -4.02 3.91
CA LEU A 61 -5.27 -4.41 4.68
C LEU A 61 -4.69 -3.21 5.44
N VAL A 62 -4.53 -2.06 4.78
CA VAL A 62 -4.09 -0.81 5.41
C VAL A 62 -5.00 -0.43 6.57
N TRP A 63 -6.32 -0.52 6.38
CA TRP A 63 -7.29 -0.28 7.45
C TRP A 63 -7.08 -1.21 8.66
N MET A 64 -6.86 -2.51 8.43
CA MET A 64 -6.58 -3.47 9.50
C MET A 64 -5.27 -3.16 10.23
N LEU A 65 -4.21 -2.80 9.50
CA LEU A 65 -2.91 -2.45 10.08
C LEU A 65 -2.99 -1.15 10.90
N VAL A 66 -3.72 -0.15 10.41
CA VAL A 66 -3.96 1.10 11.14
C VAL A 66 -4.77 0.83 12.41
N ALA A 67 -5.84 0.03 12.33
CA ALA A 67 -6.63 -0.35 13.50
C ALA A 67 -5.78 -1.07 14.56
N TYR A 68 -4.89 -1.98 14.13
CA TYR A 68 -3.94 -2.63 15.03
C TYR A 68 -2.98 -1.62 15.68
N SER A 69 -2.44 -0.66 14.91
CA SER A 69 -1.52 0.36 15.42
C SER A 69 -2.17 1.34 16.42
N THR A 70 -3.50 1.52 16.36
CA THR A 70 -4.26 2.32 17.34
C THR A 70 -4.56 1.56 18.62
N CYS A 71 -4.31 0.25 18.66
CA CYS A 71 -4.40 -0.54 19.88
C CYS A 71 -3.11 -0.32 20.69
N ASP A 72 -3.19 0.63 21.62
CA ASP A 72 -2.12 1.08 22.51
C ASP A 72 -1.35 -0.12 23.12
N CYS A 73 -0.14 -0.40 22.64
CA CYS A 73 0.84 -1.11 23.45
C CYS A 73 1.30 -0.12 24.51
N LYS A 74 0.64 -0.13 25.68
CA LYS A 74 1.18 0.52 26.87
C LYS A 74 2.63 0.05 27.04
N LYS A 75 3.56 1.00 26.91
CA LYS A 75 4.94 0.85 27.41
C LYS A 75 4.92 0.56 28.90
#